data_AF-A0A9N9DEZ4-F1
#
_entry.id   AF-A0A9N9DEZ4-F1
#
_cell.length_a   1.000
_cell.length_b   1.000
_cell.length_c   1.000
_cell.angle_alpha   90.00
_cell.angle_beta   90.00
_cell.angle_gamma   90.00
#
_symmetry.space_group_name_H-M   'P 1'
#
loop_
_entity.id
_entity.type
_entity.pdbx_description
1 polymer ?
#
loop_
_entity_poly.entity_id
_entity_poly.type
_entity_poly.pdbx_seq_one_letter_code
_entity_poly.pdbx_strand_id
1 'polypeptide(L)'
;SWENFSRNLSSHPNQRNSYDDPNDLTIVKSLKPLQRRFCLKKCGWGFNKRMLDDTLQRMEHAGEYEKAAAWALFHGEKGKAILVLNNSGDQQLKLVSTVIAGVLSYNQDLQSEMHSHWLDMCRNMSRELQNPYVRAMFSYITTSSWKSVLQEDELPLRDRLGIALKFLSDDELTAYLQDTADKFVESGNISGIMLTGLTQDGVDLFANYINKTGDIQTASLALSFCGLSRSNDNRVKEWIESYRTLLDRWEMFHARASFDIARGKTMGRAELLSSKLAPDQVFVTCNYCSQNIAQETYIPRNEDRDSRSLNTASNGISLSRQKINCCKSCRKPLPRCAICLLNLGTPIDSVRDAMESAGLVPASVDRPFGFDLWFTWCQTCRHGGHAIHMLQWFESHEQCP
;
A
#
# COMPACT_ATOMS: atom_id res chain seq x y z
N SER A 1 -1.87 -7.37 -15.42
CA SER A 1 -1.33 -7.56 -14.05
C SER A 1 -1.41 -9.03 -13.62
N TRP A 2 -2.58 -9.67 -13.73
CA TRP A 2 -2.76 -11.11 -13.45
C TRP A 2 -2.00 -12.06 -14.40
N GLU A 3 -1.83 -11.72 -15.68
CA GLU A 3 -1.05 -12.54 -16.63
C GLU A 3 0.46 -12.55 -16.35
N ASN A 4 1.01 -11.46 -15.82
CA ASN A 4 2.43 -11.43 -15.41
C ASN A 4 2.64 -12.17 -14.07
N PHE A 5 1.61 -12.26 -13.23
CA PHE A 5 1.65 -13.03 -11.99
C PHE A 5 1.50 -14.54 -12.25
N SER A 6 0.67 -14.95 -13.22
CA SER A 6 0.55 -16.36 -13.62
C SER A 6 1.85 -16.91 -14.24
N ARG A 7 2.59 -16.06 -14.97
CA ARG A 7 3.92 -16.39 -15.52
C ARG A 7 5.00 -16.60 -14.45
N ASN A 8 4.94 -15.87 -13.34
CA ASN A 8 5.89 -16.04 -12.22
C ASN A 8 5.58 -17.24 -11.32
N LEU A 9 4.34 -17.75 -11.33
CA LEU A 9 3.97 -19.00 -10.66
C LEU A 9 4.36 -20.25 -11.47
N SER A 10 4.54 -20.10 -12.79
CA SER A 10 4.90 -21.19 -13.70
C SER A 10 6.42 -21.34 -13.90
N SER A 11 7.25 -20.42 -13.37
CA SER A 11 8.71 -20.41 -13.52
C SER A 11 9.48 -21.08 -12.38
N HIS A 12 8.80 -21.74 -11.43
CA HIS A 12 9.43 -22.57 -10.39
C HIS A 12 8.96 -24.03 -10.48
N PRO A 13 9.56 -24.87 -11.35
CA PRO A 13 9.11 -26.25 -11.56
C PRO A 13 9.53 -27.24 -10.45
N ASN A 14 10.18 -26.80 -9.38
CA ASN A 14 10.91 -27.69 -8.46
C ASN A 14 10.55 -27.55 -6.97
N GLN A 15 9.26 -27.44 -6.64
CA GLN A 15 8.79 -27.86 -5.30
C GLN A 15 7.77 -28.99 -5.46
N ARG A 16 8.29 -30.21 -5.62
CA ARG A 16 7.51 -31.43 -5.45
C ARG A 16 7.11 -31.57 -3.98
N ASN A 17 5.79 -31.72 -3.77
CA ASN A 17 5.11 -32.51 -2.75
C ASN A 17 5.33 -32.20 -1.26
N SER A 18 4.36 -31.47 -0.67
CA SER A 18 3.77 -31.82 0.64
C SER A 18 2.33 -31.30 0.67
N TYR A 19 1.40 -31.94 -0.05
CA TYR A 19 0.06 -31.38 -0.24
C TYR A 19 -0.92 -31.63 0.91
N ASP A 20 -0.57 -32.47 1.87
CA ASP A 20 -1.37 -32.75 3.07
C ASP A 20 -0.48 -32.67 4.31
N ASP A 21 -0.35 -31.48 4.91
CA ASP A 21 -0.04 -31.43 6.34
C ASP A 21 -1.29 -31.96 7.06
N PRO A 22 -1.21 -33.05 7.85
CA PRO A 22 -2.36 -33.56 8.60
C PRO A 22 -2.97 -32.55 9.58
N ASN A 23 -2.28 -31.42 9.83
CA ASN A 23 -2.79 -30.30 10.61
C ASN A 23 -3.52 -29.23 9.80
N ASP A 24 -3.49 -29.29 8.47
CA ASP A 24 -4.23 -28.34 7.63
C ASP A 24 -5.73 -28.62 7.71
N LEU A 25 -6.50 -27.54 7.75
CA LEU A 25 -7.96 -27.62 7.74
C LEU A 25 -8.46 -28.03 6.36
N THR A 26 -9.47 -28.90 6.33
CA THR A 26 -10.07 -29.39 5.08
C THR A 26 -10.67 -28.23 4.27
N ILE A 27 -10.32 -28.17 2.99
CA ILE A 27 -10.84 -27.22 2.01
C ILE A 27 -11.54 -28.03 0.91
N VAL A 28 -12.62 -27.48 0.34
CA VAL A 28 -13.29 -28.06 -0.83
C VAL A 28 -12.29 -28.35 -1.97
N LYS A 29 -12.48 -29.49 -2.66
CA LYS A 29 -11.66 -29.85 -3.81
C LYS A 29 -11.80 -28.77 -4.90
N SER A 30 -10.67 -28.37 -5.47
CA SER A 30 -10.59 -27.29 -6.45
C SER A 30 -9.59 -27.64 -7.54
N LEU A 31 -9.85 -27.19 -8.76
CA LEU A 31 -8.92 -27.22 -9.88
C LEU A 31 -7.79 -26.19 -9.71
N LYS A 32 -7.96 -25.22 -8.78
CA LYS A 32 -7.02 -24.12 -8.51
C LYS A 32 -6.61 -24.07 -7.02
N PRO A 33 -6.04 -25.16 -6.45
CA PRO A 33 -5.82 -25.28 -5.01
C PRO A 33 -4.83 -24.25 -4.45
N LEU A 34 -3.79 -23.87 -5.23
CA LEU A 34 -2.79 -22.89 -4.80
C LEU A 34 -3.38 -21.48 -4.70
N GLN A 35 -4.15 -21.07 -5.71
CA GLN A 35 -4.85 -19.78 -5.74
C GLN A 35 -5.84 -19.70 -4.57
N ARG A 36 -6.60 -20.77 -4.35
CA ARG A 36 -7.60 -20.85 -3.29
C ARG A 36 -6.96 -20.73 -1.90
N ARG A 37 -5.87 -21.47 -1.63
CA ARG A 37 -5.10 -21.36 -0.39
C ARG A 37 -4.49 -19.96 -0.20
N PHE A 38 -3.97 -19.36 -1.26
CA PHE A 38 -3.43 -18.00 -1.22
C PHE A 38 -4.52 -16.98 -0.84
N CYS A 39 -5.68 -17.03 -1.50
CA CYS A 39 -6.81 -16.16 -1.20
C CYS A 39 -7.32 -16.35 0.23
N LEU A 40 -7.40 -17.59 0.72
CA LEU A 40 -7.74 -17.87 2.13
C LEU A 40 -6.77 -17.21 3.10
N LYS A 41 -5.46 -17.31 2.85
CA LYS A 41 -4.44 -16.62 3.67
C LYS A 41 -4.64 -15.10 3.67
N LYS A 42 -4.96 -14.49 2.52
CA LYS A 42 -5.24 -13.04 2.44
C LYS A 42 -6.53 -12.64 3.16
N CYS A 43 -7.56 -13.49 3.10
CA CYS A 43 -8.77 -13.33 3.90
C CYS A 43 -8.53 -13.57 5.39
N GLY A 44 -7.36 -14.06 5.80
CA GLY A 44 -7.07 -14.39 7.20
C GLY A 44 -7.77 -15.66 7.66
N TRP A 45 -8.04 -16.59 6.74
CA TRP A 45 -8.69 -17.89 6.98
C TRP A 45 -7.75 -19.08 6.69
N GLY A 46 -6.50 -18.81 6.34
CA GLY A 46 -5.48 -19.82 6.00
C GLY A 46 -4.81 -20.43 7.24
N PHE A 47 -5.59 -21.00 8.15
CA PHE A 47 -5.11 -21.58 9.41
C PHE A 47 -4.83 -23.08 9.30
N ASN A 48 -3.88 -23.55 10.10
CA ASN A 48 -3.86 -24.94 10.56
C ASN A 48 -4.66 -25.06 11.88
N LYS A 49 -4.90 -26.28 12.36
CA LYS A 49 -5.70 -26.52 13.59
C LYS A 49 -5.22 -25.73 14.80
N ARG A 50 -3.89 -25.66 15.02
CA ARG A 50 -3.30 -24.93 16.17
C ARG A 50 -3.50 -23.42 16.05
N MET A 51 -3.22 -22.86 14.87
CA MET A 51 -3.39 -21.43 14.62
C MET A 51 -4.87 -21.00 14.73
N LEU A 52 -5.81 -21.88 14.38
CA LEU A 52 -7.23 -21.63 14.63
C LEU A 52 -7.48 -21.51 16.13
N ASP A 53 -7.02 -22.47 16.93
CA ASP A 53 -7.22 -22.47 18.38
C ASP A 53 -6.61 -21.23 19.05
N ASP A 54 -5.39 -20.85 18.68
CA ASP A 54 -4.74 -19.62 19.15
C ASP A 54 -5.52 -18.37 18.74
N THR A 55 -6.18 -18.39 17.58
CA THR A 55 -6.99 -17.27 17.10
C THR A 55 -8.31 -17.17 17.87
N LEU A 56 -8.96 -18.30 18.13
CA LEU A 56 -10.19 -18.34 18.92
C LEU A 56 -9.94 -17.85 20.36
N GLN A 57 -8.86 -18.30 21.00
CA GLN A 57 -8.48 -17.82 22.34
C GLN A 57 -8.21 -16.31 22.36
N ARG A 58 -7.53 -15.77 21.34
CA ARG A 58 -7.32 -14.32 21.24
C ARG A 58 -8.62 -13.54 21.08
N MET A 59 -9.58 -14.06 20.31
CA MET A 59 -10.90 -13.44 20.16
C MET A 59 -11.70 -13.49 21.46
N GLU A 60 -11.67 -14.61 22.19
CA GLU A 60 -12.27 -14.74 23.52
C GLU A 60 -11.68 -13.73 24.51
N HIS A 61 -10.35 -13.60 24.56
CA HIS A 61 -9.68 -12.62 25.42
C HIS A 61 -10.00 -11.16 25.04
N ALA A 62 -10.30 -10.90 23.76
CA ALA A 62 -10.76 -9.59 23.28
C ALA A 62 -12.25 -9.34 23.55
N GLY A 63 -12.99 -10.33 24.05
CA GLY A 63 -14.44 -10.26 24.27
C GLY A 63 -15.29 -10.47 23.01
N GLU A 64 -14.69 -10.87 21.88
CA GLU A 64 -15.38 -11.15 20.61
C GLU A 64 -15.98 -12.58 20.58
N TYR A 65 -16.81 -12.92 21.59
CA TYR A 65 -17.33 -14.28 21.78
C TYR A 65 -18.19 -14.78 20.62
N GLU A 66 -19.07 -13.94 20.06
CA GLU A 66 -19.98 -14.32 18.97
C GLU A 66 -19.22 -14.69 17.70
N LYS A 67 -18.18 -13.92 17.39
CA LYS A 67 -17.32 -14.14 16.23
C LYS A 67 -16.44 -15.37 16.42
N ALA A 68 -15.84 -15.52 17.60
CA ALA A 68 -15.06 -16.71 17.94
C ALA A 68 -15.91 -17.98 17.82
N ALA A 69 -17.12 -17.97 18.35
CA ALA A 69 -18.04 -19.09 18.26
C ALA A 69 -18.44 -19.39 16.81
N ALA A 70 -18.75 -18.36 16.02
CA ALA A 70 -19.07 -18.51 14.61
C ALA A 70 -17.90 -19.10 13.83
N TRP A 71 -16.67 -18.63 14.05
CA TRP A 71 -15.47 -19.17 13.43
C TRP A 71 -15.21 -20.63 13.83
N ALA A 72 -15.36 -20.97 15.12
CA ALA A 72 -15.24 -22.36 15.58
C ALA A 72 -16.28 -23.26 14.87
N LEU A 73 -17.53 -22.82 14.80
CA LEU A 73 -18.61 -23.54 14.12
C LEU A 73 -18.32 -23.70 12.63
N PHE A 74 -17.92 -22.62 11.95
CA PHE A 74 -17.60 -22.62 10.53
C PHE A 74 -16.36 -23.45 10.21
N HIS A 75 -15.52 -23.74 11.19
CA HIS A 75 -14.40 -24.66 11.04
C HIS A 75 -14.70 -26.12 11.40
N GLY A 76 -15.95 -26.42 11.79
CA GLY A 76 -16.40 -27.77 12.14
C GLY A 76 -16.20 -28.11 13.63
N GLU A 77 -15.62 -27.20 14.41
CA GLU A 77 -15.36 -27.36 15.84
C GLU A 77 -16.60 -27.00 16.67
N LYS A 78 -17.70 -27.73 16.43
CA LYS A 78 -19.01 -27.55 17.06
C LYS A 78 -18.95 -27.44 18.59
N GLY A 79 -18.18 -28.33 19.22
CA GLY A 79 -18.02 -28.34 20.68
C GLY A 79 -17.34 -27.08 21.21
N LYS A 80 -16.31 -26.58 20.50
CA LYS A 80 -15.64 -25.33 20.87
C LYS A 80 -16.57 -24.13 20.72
N ALA A 81 -17.39 -24.08 19.68
CA ALA A 81 -18.36 -23.00 19.50
C ALA A 81 -19.34 -22.88 20.68
N ILE A 82 -19.86 -24.02 21.17
CA ILE A 82 -20.74 -24.07 22.35
C ILE A 82 -19.98 -23.59 23.59
N LEU A 83 -18.74 -24.06 23.79
CA LEU A 83 -17.90 -23.68 24.93
C LEU A 83 -17.61 -22.16 24.95
N VAL A 84 -17.20 -21.59 23.82
CA VAL A 84 -16.91 -20.16 23.66
C VAL A 84 -18.12 -19.32 24.07
N LEU A 85 -19.32 -19.65 23.58
CA LEU A 85 -20.54 -18.94 23.91
C LEU A 85 -20.91 -19.09 25.39
N ASN A 86 -20.70 -20.27 25.97
CA ASN A 86 -21.00 -20.52 27.38
C ASN A 86 -20.03 -19.82 28.33
N ASN A 87 -18.77 -19.64 27.90
CA ASN A 87 -17.74 -18.90 28.63
C ASN A 87 -18.01 -17.39 28.65
N SER A 88 -18.87 -16.88 27.77
CA SER A 88 -19.22 -15.47 27.77
C SER A 88 -19.90 -15.06 29.09
N GLY A 89 -19.72 -13.81 29.51
CA GLY A 89 -20.44 -13.24 30.65
C GLY A 89 -21.91 -12.93 30.35
N ASP A 90 -22.32 -13.02 29.08
CA ASP A 90 -23.64 -12.61 28.59
C ASP A 90 -24.65 -13.76 28.65
N GLN A 91 -25.77 -13.53 29.35
CA GLN A 91 -26.85 -14.49 29.48
C GLN A 91 -27.50 -14.83 28.14
N GLN A 92 -27.58 -13.88 27.21
CA GLN A 92 -28.14 -14.09 25.88
C GLN A 92 -27.27 -15.05 25.07
N LEU A 93 -25.95 -14.92 25.15
CA LEU A 93 -25.01 -15.82 24.46
C LEU A 93 -24.99 -17.23 25.06
N LYS A 94 -25.16 -17.37 26.38
CA LYS A 94 -25.37 -18.69 27.02
C LYS A 94 -26.65 -19.37 26.57
N LEU A 95 -27.73 -18.60 26.38
CA LEU A 95 -28.97 -19.12 25.81
C LEU A 95 -28.74 -19.60 24.37
N VAL A 96 -28.06 -18.79 23.54
CA VAL A 96 -27.67 -19.18 22.18
C VAL A 96 -26.83 -20.46 22.18
N SER A 97 -25.85 -20.59 23.09
CA SER A 97 -25.04 -21.81 23.27
C SER A 97 -25.92 -23.03 23.51
N THR A 98 -26.90 -22.91 24.40
CA THR A 98 -27.83 -24.00 24.76
C THR A 98 -28.69 -24.41 23.56
N VAL A 99 -29.19 -23.44 22.80
CA VAL A 99 -30.00 -23.70 21.59
C VAL A 99 -29.15 -24.40 20.53
N ILE A 100 -27.94 -23.91 20.28
CA ILE A 100 -27.00 -24.53 19.32
C ILE A 100 -26.65 -25.96 19.75
N ALA A 101 -26.37 -26.19 21.04
CA ALA A 101 -26.12 -27.52 21.56
C ALA A 101 -27.31 -28.47 21.36
N GLY A 102 -28.53 -27.98 21.60
CA GLY A 102 -29.76 -28.75 21.37
C GLY A 102 -29.94 -29.17 19.91
N VAL A 103 -29.74 -28.25 18.96
CA VAL A 103 -29.89 -28.56 17.53
C VAL A 103 -28.78 -29.50 17.05
N LEU A 104 -27.55 -29.32 17.51
CA LEU A 104 -26.42 -30.15 17.09
C LEU A 104 -26.41 -31.55 17.70
N SER A 105 -27.06 -31.74 18.86
CA SER A 105 -27.22 -33.05 19.51
C SER A 105 -28.34 -33.88 18.88
N TYR A 106 -29.20 -33.25 18.05
CA TYR A 106 -30.30 -33.92 17.39
C TYR A 106 -29.79 -34.66 16.14
N ASN A 107 -29.90 -35.99 16.13
CA ASN A 107 -29.53 -36.81 14.98
C ASN A 107 -30.53 -36.62 13.82
N GLN A 108 -30.02 -36.32 12.62
CA GLN A 108 -30.83 -36.12 11.40
C GLN A 108 -31.65 -37.35 10.98
N ASP A 109 -31.34 -38.54 11.50
CA ASP A 109 -31.98 -39.81 11.13
C ASP A 109 -33.36 -40.04 11.77
N LEU A 110 -33.79 -39.19 12.71
CA LEU A 110 -35.11 -39.24 13.33
C LEU A 110 -35.92 -38.02 12.88
N GLN A 111 -36.55 -38.11 11.71
CA GLN A 111 -37.55 -37.13 11.26
C GLN A 111 -38.73 -37.13 12.25
N SER A 112 -38.77 -36.15 13.14
CA SER A 112 -39.93 -35.90 14.00
C SER A 112 -40.35 -34.44 13.87
N GLU A 113 -41.65 -34.18 14.02
CA GLU A 113 -42.27 -32.85 14.03
C GLU A 113 -41.63 -31.89 15.05
N MET A 114 -40.94 -32.42 16.08
CA MET A 114 -40.17 -31.60 17.01
C MET A 114 -39.00 -30.88 16.32
N HIS A 115 -38.30 -31.51 15.36
CA HIS A 115 -37.17 -30.87 14.68
C HIS A 115 -37.62 -29.63 13.91
N SER A 116 -38.79 -29.68 13.24
CA SER A 116 -39.34 -28.51 12.55
C SER A 116 -39.71 -27.38 13.51
N HIS A 117 -40.31 -27.68 14.67
CA HIS A 117 -40.62 -26.66 15.67
C HIS A 117 -39.36 -26.01 16.27
N TRP A 118 -38.29 -26.78 16.49
CA TRP A 118 -36.99 -26.26 16.91
C TRP A 118 -36.33 -25.38 15.86
N LEU A 119 -36.45 -25.74 14.58
CA LEU A 119 -35.95 -24.92 13.47
C LEU A 119 -36.71 -23.60 13.33
N ASP A 120 -38.03 -23.61 13.54
CA ASP A 120 -38.84 -22.39 13.52
C ASP A 120 -38.53 -21.47 14.71
N MET A 121 -38.27 -22.05 15.89
CA MET A 121 -37.76 -21.30 17.03
C MET A 121 -36.41 -20.63 16.73
N CYS A 122 -35.48 -21.37 16.11
CA CYS A 122 -34.18 -20.84 15.70
C CYS A 122 -34.31 -19.70 14.69
N ARG A 123 -35.24 -19.80 13.72
CA ARG A 123 -35.51 -18.74 12.74
C ARG A 123 -36.07 -17.48 13.39
N ASN A 124 -37.00 -17.63 14.34
CA ASN A 124 -37.58 -16.50 15.05
C ASN A 124 -36.54 -15.81 15.93
N MET A 125 -35.77 -16.60 16.70
CA MET A 125 -34.68 -16.09 17.53
C MET A 125 -33.63 -15.38 16.67
N SER A 126 -33.24 -15.95 15.53
CA SER A 126 -32.28 -15.31 14.62
C SER A 126 -32.72 -13.91 14.14
N ARG A 127 -34.02 -13.60 14.08
CA ARG A 127 -34.52 -12.27 13.69
C ARG A 127 -34.40 -11.24 14.81
N GLU A 128 -34.38 -11.70 16.05
CA GLU A 128 -34.26 -10.85 17.24
C GLU A 128 -32.78 -10.55 17.58
N LEU A 129 -31.85 -11.32 17.00
CA LEU A 129 -30.42 -11.19 17.26
C LEU A 129 -29.78 -10.09 16.40
N GLN A 130 -29.12 -9.15 17.09
CA GLN A 130 -28.46 -8.00 16.46
C GLN A 130 -27.10 -8.37 15.83
N ASN A 131 -26.40 -9.38 16.38
CA ASN A 131 -25.04 -9.71 15.94
C ASN A 131 -25.07 -10.59 14.66
N PRO A 132 -24.43 -10.14 13.55
CA PRO A 132 -24.47 -10.86 12.27
C PRO A 132 -23.80 -12.24 12.34
N TYR A 133 -22.80 -12.44 13.20
CA TYR A 133 -22.16 -13.75 13.36
C TYR A 133 -23.11 -14.78 13.97
N VAL A 134 -23.94 -14.35 14.92
CA VAL A 134 -24.92 -15.25 15.54
C VAL A 134 -26.04 -15.60 14.56
N ARG A 135 -26.55 -14.61 13.83
CA ARG A 135 -27.53 -14.86 12.74
C ARG A 135 -26.99 -15.83 11.71
N ALA A 136 -25.73 -15.65 11.30
CA ALA A 136 -25.05 -16.54 10.38
C ALA A 136 -24.89 -17.97 10.91
N MET A 137 -24.57 -18.15 12.20
CA MET A 137 -24.55 -19.48 12.83
C MET A 137 -25.91 -20.16 12.78
N PHE A 138 -26.98 -19.44 13.14
CA PHE A 138 -28.35 -19.98 13.09
C PHE A 138 -28.79 -20.32 11.67
N SER A 139 -28.51 -19.43 10.71
CA SER A 139 -28.78 -19.64 9.29
C SER A 139 -28.09 -20.91 8.80
N TYR A 140 -26.81 -21.11 9.16
CA TYR A 140 -26.07 -22.32 8.81
C TYR A 140 -26.65 -23.59 9.45
N ILE A 141 -26.89 -23.57 10.77
CA ILE A 141 -27.37 -24.75 11.50
C ILE A 141 -28.76 -25.16 11.01
N THR A 142 -29.63 -24.20 10.70
CA THR A 142 -31.00 -24.48 10.27
C THR A 142 -31.11 -24.94 8.82
N THR A 143 -30.28 -24.41 7.92
CA THR A 143 -30.37 -24.73 6.49
C THR A 143 -29.33 -25.73 6.02
N SER A 144 -28.27 -25.96 6.81
CA SER A 144 -27.07 -26.69 6.42
C SER A 144 -26.44 -26.17 5.11
N SER A 145 -26.67 -24.90 4.76
CA SER A 145 -26.26 -24.31 3.49
C SER A 145 -25.36 -23.10 3.70
N TRP A 146 -24.15 -23.14 3.14
CA TRP A 146 -23.24 -22.00 3.16
C TRP A 146 -23.76 -20.80 2.37
N LYS A 147 -24.62 -21.01 1.36
CA LYS A 147 -25.23 -19.91 0.60
C LYS A 147 -26.07 -19.00 1.49
N SER A 148 -26.78 -19.58 2.47
CA SER A 148 -27.58 -18.81 3.43
C SER A 148 -26.73 -17.93 4.35
N VAL A 149 -25.50 -18.37 4.65
CA VAL A 149 -24.54 -17.62 5.46
C VAL A 149 -23.94 -16.46 4.65
N LEU A 150 -23.63 -16.70 3.38
CA LEU A 150 -23.04 -15.70 2.49
C LEU A 150 -24.01 -14.56 2.13
N GLN A 151 -25.32 -14.79 2.27
CA GLN A 151 -26.38 -13.79 2.12
C GLN A 151 -26.48 -12.81 3.29
N GLU A 152 -25.80 -13.06 4.40
CA GLU A 152 -25.76 -12.12 5.53
C GLU A 152 -24.83 -10.94 5.21
N ASP A 153 -25.39 -9.87 4.64
CA ASP A 153 -24.61 -8.74 4.13
C ASP A 153 -23.88 -7.93 5.20
N GLU A 154 -24.36 -7.96 6.44
CA GLU A 154 -23.71 -7.35 7.61
C GLU A 154 -22.45 -8.09 8.06
N LEU A 155 -22.24 -9.34 7.61
CA LEU A 155 -20.95 -10.00 7.83
C LEU A 155 -19.85 -9.29 7.03
N PRO A 156 -18.68 -9.06 7.65
CA PRO A 156 -17.54 -8.49 6.94
C PRO A 156 -17.22 -9.28 5.67
N LEU A 157 -17.04 -8.56 4.55
CA LEU A 157 -16.75 -9.18 3.24
C LEU A 157 -15.59 -10.17 3.32
N ARG A 158 -14.55 -9.83 4.09
CA ARG A 158 -13.38 -10.69 4.32
C ARG A 158 -13.74 -12.08 4.85
N ASP A 159 -14.70 -12.14 5.78
CA ASP A 159 -15.14 -13.41 6.38
C ASP A 159 -16.06 -14.18 5.44
N ARG A 160 -16.95 -13.48 4.74
CA ARG A 160 -17.77 -14.09 3.68
C ARG A 160 -16.91 -14.71 2.58
N LEU A 161 -15.86 -14.01 2.14
CA LEU A 161 -14.88 -14.55 1.19
C LEU A 161 -14.13 -15.75 1.76
N GLY A 162 -13.75 -15.72 3.04
CA GLY A 162 -13.15 -16.86 3.73
C GLY A 162 -14.04 -18.12 3.67
N ILE A 163 -15.32 -17.97 3.99
CA ILE A 163 -16.33 -19.04 3.93
C ILE A 163 -16.51 -19.53 2.48
N ALA A 164 -16.70 -18.61 1.53
CA ALA A 164 -16.89 -18.93 0.13
C ALA A 164 -15.70 -19.72 -0.44
N LEU A 165 -14.48 -19.23 -0.17
CA LEU A 165 -13.23 -19.88 -0.56
C LEU A 165 -13.01 -21.22 0.14
N LYS A 166 -13.59 -21.46 1.32
CA LYS A 166 -13.41 -22.74 1.98
C LYS A 166 -14.40 -23.81 1.49
N PHE A 167 -15.64 -23.41 1.17
CA PHE A 167 -16.76 -24.35 1.04
C PHE A 167 -17.43 -24.42 -0.33
N LEU A 168 -17.43 -23.35 -1.13
CA LEU A 168 -18.13 -23.37 -2.44
C LEU A 168 -17.33 -24.14 -3.50
N SER A 169 -18.01 -24.83 -4.41
CA SER A 169 -17.34 -25.40 -5.59
C SER A 169 -16.68 -24.29 -6.44
N ASP A 170 -15.83 -24.65 -7.40
CA ASP A 170 -15.17 -23.65 -8.24
C ASP A 170 -16.18 -22.84 -9.09
N ASP A 171 -17.26 -23.48 -9.56
CA ASP A 171 -18.32 -22.81 -10.34
C ASP A 171 -19.14 -21.86 -9.47
N GLU A 172 -19.55 -22.34 -8.28
CA GLU A 172 -20.30 -21.53 -7.33
C GLU A 172 -19.48 -20.36 -6.81
N LEU A 173 -18.19 -20.58 -6.54
CA LEU A 173 -17.28 -19.52 -6.11
C LEU A 173 -17.13 -18.48 -7.21
N THR A 174 -16.95 -18.90 -8.47
CA THR A 174 -16.78 -17.95 -9.58
C THR A 174 -18.03 -17.07 -9.74
N ALA A 175 -19.22 -17.66 -9.72
CA ALA A 175 -20.48 -16.92 -9.77
C ALA A 175 -20.63 -15.96 -8.57
N TYR A 176 -20.32 -16.44 -7.36
CA TYR A 176 -20.40 -15.62 -6.14
C TYR A 176 -19.43 -14.43 -6.17
N LEU A 177 -18.18 -14.64 -6.58
CA LEU A 177 -17.18 -13.57 -6.65
C LEU A 177 -17.58 -12.49 -7.66
N GLN A 178 -18.13 -12.88 -8.82
CA GLN A 178 -18.59 -11.93 -9.83
C GLN A 178 -19.78 -11.10 -9.33
N ASP A 179 -20.84 -11.77 -8.86
CA ASP A 179 -22.04 -11.09 -8.32
C ASP A 179 -21.71 -10.17 -7.14
N THR A 180 -20.81 -10.62 -6.25
CA THR A 180 -20.37 -9.80 -5.12
C THR A 180 -19.52 -8.61 -5.60
N ALA A 181 -18.64 -8.79 -6.58
CA ALA A 181 -17.86 -7.68 -7.12
C ALA A 181 -18.77 -6.61 -7.72
N ASP A 182 -19.72 -7.01 -8.56
CA ASP A 182 -20.66 -6.11 -9.23
C ASP A 182 -21.48 -5.31 -8.20
N LYS A 183 -22.03 -5.96 -7.17
CA LYS A 183 -22.75 -5.30 -6.07
C LYS A 183 -21.90 -4.29 -5.31
N PHE A 184 -20.64 -4.60 -5.04
CA PHE A 184 -19.74 -3.70 -4.30
C PHE A 184 -19.30 -2.51 -5.16
N VAL A 185 -19.13 -2.72 -6.47
CA VAL A 185 -18.89 -1.64 -7.44
C VAL A 185 -20.09 -0.71 -7.48
N GLU A 186 -21.30 -1.23 -7.69
CA GLU A 186 -22.54 -0.44 -7.78
C GLU A 186 -22.82 0.35 -6.50
N SER A 187 -22.65 -0.29 -5.33
CA SER A 187 -22.89 0.37 -4.04
C SER A 187 -21.80 1.38 -3.64
N GLY A 188 -20.66 1.38 -4.34
CA GLY A 188 -19.49 2.19 -4.01
C GLY A 188 -18.85 1.80 -2.67
N ASN A 189 -18.90 0.52 -2.27
CA ASN A 189 -18.32 0.07 -1.01
C ASN A 189 -16.84 -0.31 -1.21
N ILE A 190 -15.93 0.51 -0.67
CA ILE A 190 -14.46 0.34 -0.81
C ILE A 190 -13.91 -0.99 -0.31
N SER A 191 -14.65 -1.74 0.52
CA SER A 191 -14.26 -3.11 0.90
C SER A 191 -14.16 -4.04 -0.32
N GLY A 192 -14.91 -3.74 -1.39
CA GLY A 192 -14.88 -4.46 -2.66
C GLY A 192 -13.54 -4.42 -3.39
N ILE A 193 -12.60 -3.56 -2.94
CA ILE A 193 -11.22 -3.55 -3.44
C ILE A 193 -10.52 -4.92 -3.31
N MET A 194 -10.95 -5.77 -2.37
CA MET A 194 -10.44 -7.14 -2.25
C MET A 194 -10.78 -8.01 -3.47
N LEU A 195 -11.86 -7.67 -4.19
CA LEU A 195 -12.36 -8.40 -5.36
C LEU A 195 -11.91 -7.75 -6.65
N THR A 196 -12.16 -6.46 -6.81
CA THR A 196 -11.81 -5.71 -8.01
C THR A 196 -10.31 -5.49 -8.12
N GLY A 197 -9.62 -5.48 -6.97
CA GLY A 197 -8.28 -4.94 -6.88
C GLY A 197 -8.22 -3.47 -7.30
N LEU A 198 -7.01 -2.99 -7.50
CA LEU A 198 -6.76 -1.69 -8.13
C LEU A 198 -6.62 -1.94 -9.64
N THR A 199 -7.75 -2.32 -10.25
CA THR A 199 -7.97 -2.49 -11.69
C THR A 199 -9.03 -1.48 -12.19
N GLN A 200 -9.47 -1.57 -13.45
CA GLN A 200 -10.52 -0.68 -13.99
C GLN A 200 -11.82 -0.77 -13.18
N ASP A 201 -12.26 -1.97 -12.82
CA ASP A 201 -13.42 -2.21 -11.95
C ASP A 201 -13.25 -1.54 -10.58
N GLY A 202 -12.00 -1.49 -10.09
CA GLY A 202 -11.65 -0.76 -8.88
C GLY A 202 -11.79 0.75 -9.03
N VAL A 203 -11.45 1.30 -10.20
CA VAL A 203 -11.70 2.72 -10.51
C VAL A 203 -13.20 2.99 -10.54
N ASP A 204 -14.00 2.11 -11.13
CA ASP A 204 -15.46 2.25 -11.16
C ASP A 204 -16.08 2.19 -9.76
N LEU A 205 -15.57 1.30 -8.91
CA LEU A 205 -15.93 1.24 -7.49
C LEU A 205 -15.64 2.58 -6.79
N PHE A 206 -14.44 3.15 -6.99
CA PHE A 206 -14.08 4.43 -6.39
C PHE A 206 -14.90 5.59 -6.97
N ALA A 207 -15.29 5.55 -8.25
CA ALA A 207 -16.17 6.55 -8.84
C ALA A 207 -17.53 6.58 -8.12
N ASN A 208 -18.15 5.41 -7.91
CA ASN A 208 -19.42 5.31 -7.19
C ASN A 208 -19.27 5.70 -5.71
N TYR A 209 -18.16 5.33 -5.08
CA TYR A 209 -17.83 5.76 -3.72
C TYR A 209 -17.74 7.29 -3.59
N ILE A 210 -17.00 7.95 -4.48
CA ILE A 210 -16.86 9.42 -4.49
C ILE A 210 -18.23 10.07 -4.74
N ASN A 211 -19.01 9.58 -5.70
CA ASN A 211 -20.32 10.14 -6.00
C ASN A 211 -21.27 10.08 -4.79
N LYS A 212 -21.11 9.08 -3.93
CA LYS A 212 -21.92 8.91 -2.72
C LYS A 212 -21.41 9.71 -1.51
N THR A 213 -20.10 9.81 -1.34
CA THR A 213 -19.48 10.31 -0.10
C THR A 213 -18.81 11.68 -0.25
N GLY A 214 -18.42 12.06 -1.46
CA GLY A 214 -17.54 13.19 -1.73
C GLY A 214 -16.09 13.00 -1.25
N ASP A 215 -15.72 11.82 -0.72
CA ASP A 215 -14.38 11.56 -0.20
C ASP A 215 -13.36 11.32 -1.33
N ILE A 216 -12.90 12.45 -1.88
CA ILE A 216 -11.87 12.48 -2.91
C ILE A 216 -10.48 12.12 -2.37
N GLN A 217 -10.25 12.30 -1.07
CA GLN A 217 -8.97 12.04 -0.44
C GLN A 217 -8.67 10.54 -0.45
N THR A 218 -9.61 9.72 0.04
CA THR A 218 -9.44 8.26 0.09
C THR A 218 -9.18 7.69 -1.29
N ALA A 219 -9.97 8.09 -2.30
CA ALA A 219 -9.79 7.63 -3.68
C ALA A 219 -8.44 8.08 -4.27
N SER A 220 -8.07 9.34 -4.08
CA SER A 220 -6.80 9.87 -4.59
C SER A 220 -5.61 9.17 -3.96
N LEU A 221 -5.62 8.95 -2.64
CA LEU A 221 -4.54 8.24 -1.95
C LEU A 221 -4.45 6.78 -2.40
N ALA A 222 -5.57 6.06 -2.50
CA ALA A 222 -5.59 4.65 -2.89
C ALA A 222 -5.06 4.44 -4.33
N LEU A 223 -5.40 5.33 -5.26
CA LEU A 223 -5.10 5.16 -6.68
C LEU A 223 -3.78 5.81 -7.12
N SER A 224 -3.24 6.77 -6.35
CA SER A 224 -2.00 7.49 -6.68
C SER A 224 -0.74 6.61 -6.70
N PHE A 225 -0.68 5.58 -5.87
CA PHE A 225 0.52 4.75 -5.70
C PHE A 225 0.50 3.48 -6.55
N CYS A 226 -0.52 3.35 -7.39
CA CYS A 226 -0.79 2.12 -8.12
C CYS A 226 -0.43 2.28 -9.59
N GLY A 227 -0.09 1.16 -10.23
CA GLY A 227 0.17 1.11 -11.66
C GLY A 227 -1.02 1.54 -12.54
N LEU A 228 -2.19 1.82 -11.96
CA LEU A 228 -3.32 2.45 -12.63
C LEU A 228 -3.15 3.96 -12.86
N SER A 229 -2.26 4.65 -12.14
CA SER A 229 -1.81 5.97 -12.63
C SER A 229 -1.23 5.85 -14.06
N ARG A 230 -0.72 4.65 -14.41
CA ARG A 230 -0.28 4.30 -15.77
C ARG A 230 -1.40 3.82 -16.70
N SER A 231 -2.60 3.48 -16.17
CA SER A 231 -3.73 3.02 -17.00
C SER A 231 -4.44 4.16 -17.75
N ASN A 232 -3.95 5.38 -17.61
CA ASN A 232 -4.38 6.55 -18.38
C ASN A 232 -5.86 6.94 -18.19
N ASP A 233 -6.56 6.40 -17.17
CA ASP A 233 -7.92 6.81 -16.84
C ASP A 233 -7.91 8.27 -16.37
N ASN A 234 -8.67 9.12 -17.07
CA ASN A 234 -8.70 10.55 -16.82
C ASN A 234 -9.31 10.88 -15.45
N ARG A 235 -10.26 10.06 -14.99
CA ARG A 235 -10.95 10.27 -13.70
C ARG A 235 -9.94 10.26 -12.55
N VAL A 236 -8.99 9.33 -12.57
CA VAL A 236 -7.95 9.24 -11.54
C VAL A 236 -7.10 10.51 -11.50
N LYS A 237 -6.75 11.06 -12.66
CA LYS A 237 -5.98 12.32 -12.74
C LYS A 237 -6.78 13.50 -12.19
N GLU A 238 -8.06 13.60 -12.55
CA GLU A 238 -8.97 14.63 -12.06
C GLU A 238 -9.20 14.55 -10.55
N TRP A 239 -9.33 13.34 -10.00
CA TRP A 239 -9.47 13.14 -8.56
C TRP A 239 -8.21 13.56 -7.82
N ILE A 240 -7.04 13.15 -8.32
CA ILE A 240 -5.76 13.57 -7.77
C ILE A 240 -5.67 15.10 -7.78
N GLU A 241 -5.99 15.76 -8.91
CA GLU A 241 -5.96 17.23 -9.05
C GLU A 241 -6.91 17.93 -8.07
N SER A 242 -8.12 17.37 -7.94
CA SER A 242 -9.14 17.86 -7.00
C SER A 242 -8.65 17.77 -5.56
N TYR A 243 -7.98 16.67 -5.18
CA TYR A 243 -7.37 16.54 -3.85
C TYR A 243 -6.20 17.51 -3.65
N ARG A 244 -5.40 17.83 -4.70
CA ARG A 244 -4.36 18.88 -4.61
C ARG A 244 -4.97 20.23 -4.32
N THR A 245 -5.97 20.59 -5.11
CA THR A 245 -6.70 21.85 -4.98
C THR A 245 -7.34 21.96 -3.59
N LEU A 246 -7.87 20.87 -3.05
CA LEU A 246 -8.43 20.83 -1.70
C LEU A 246 -7.36 21.13 -0.64
N LEU A 247 -6.20 20.47 -0.71
CA LEU A 247 -5.09 20.70 0.22
C LEU A 247 -4.55 22.13 0.12
N ASP A 248 -4.44 22.68 -1.08
CA ASP A 248 -3.99 24.06 -1.29
C ASP A 248 -4.98 25.08 -0.72
N ARG A 249 -6.29 24.84 -0.89
CA ARG A 249 -7.35 25.67 -0.29
C ARG A 249 -7.38 25.61 1.23
N TRP A 250 -6.94 24.51 1.81
CA TRP A 250 -6.79 24.35 3.25
C TRP A 250 -5.41 24.79 3.76
N GLU A 251 -4.58 25.37 2.89
CA GLU A 251 -3.21 25.80 3.21
C GLU A 251 -2.32 24.66 3.74
N MET A 252 -2.68 23.41 3.43
CA MET A 252 -1.96 22.21 3.83
C MET A 252 -0.78 21.92 2.89
N PHE A 253 0.04 22.93 2.61
CA PHE A 253 1.12 22.88 1.62
C PHE A 253 2.17 21.80 1.92
N HIS A 254 2.47 21.57 3.21
CA HIS A 254 3.41 20.50 3.60
C HIS A 254 2.86 19.09 3.31
N ALA A 255 1.56 18.87 3.54
CA ALA A 255 0.90 17.61 3.24
C ALA A 255 0.82 17.40 1.72
N ARG A 256 0.47 18.45 0.97
CA ARG A 256 0.49 18.49 -0.50
C ARG A 256 1.86 18.11 -1.07
N ALA A 257 2.92 18.77 -0.59
CA ALA A 257 4.29 18.50 -1.01
C ALA A 257 4.70 17.06 -0.67
N SER A 258 4.39 16.58 0.53
CA SER A 258 4.68 15.20 0.95
C SER A 258 3.99 14.17 0.06
N PHE A 259 2.71 14.39 -0.25
CA PHE A 259 1.94 13.55 -1.16
C PHE A 259 2.52 13.56 -2.58
N ASP A 260 2.94 14.72 -3.09
CA ASP A 260 3.58 14.84 -4.40
C ASP A 260 4.92 14.12 -4.48
N ILE A 261 5.77 14.27 -3.47
CA ILE A 261 7.06 13.57 -3.38
C ILE A 261 6.83 12.06 -3.34
N ALA A 262 5.89 11.59 -2.53
CA ALA A 262 5.58 10.17 -2.43
C ALA A 262 5.09 9.61 -3.77
N ARG A 263 4.17 10.32 -4.45
CA ARG A 263 3.63 9.91 -5.75
C ARG A 263 4.72 9.88 -6.83
N GLY A 264 5.60 10.88 -6.84
CA GLY A 264 6.74 10.95 -7.75
C GLY A 264 7.71 9.76 -7.61
N LYS A 265 7.95 9.27 -6.38
CA LYS A 265 8.82 8.10 -6.16
C LYS A 265 8.27 6.81 -6.80
N THR A 266 6.95 6.67 -6.90
CA THR A 266 6.27 5.51 -7.49
C THR A 266 6.06 5.61 -9.00
N MET A 267 6.13 6.82 -9.56
CA MET A 267 6.00 7.06 -11.00
C MET A 267 7.28 6.63 -11.73
N GLY A 268 7.12 5.96 -12.89
CA GLY A 268 8.26 5.61 -13.73
C GLY A 268 8.93 6.86 -14.30
N ARG A 269 10.24 6.79 -14.60
CA ARG A 269 11.02 7.95 -15.09
C ARG A 269 10.40 8.65 -16.32
N ALA A 270 9.74 7.90 -17.21
CA ALA A 270 9.04 8.46 -18.37
C ALA A 270 7.79 9.27 -17.99
N GLU A 271 7.09 8.87 -16.93
CA GLU A 271 5.89 9.54 -16.45
C GLU A 271 6.26 10.78 -15.63
N LEU A 272 7.37 10.75 -14.90
CA LEU A 272 7.91 11.91 -14.16
C LEU A 272 8.39 13.03 -15.09
N LEU A 273 8.80 12.69 -16.32
CA LEU A 273 9.17 13.66 -17.36
C LEU A 273 7.95 14.25 -18.08
N SER A 274 6.84 13.52 -18.14
CA SER A 274 5.59 13.94 -18.80
C SER A 274 4.64 14.66 -17.84
N SER A 275 4.56 14.16 -16.61
CA SER A 275 3.86 14.82 -15.51
C SER A 275 4.72 16.00 -15.07
N LYS A 276 4.23 17.21 -15.31
CA LYS A 276 4.82 18.47 -14.86
C LYS A 276 4.78 18.56 -13.33
N LEU A 277 5.35 17.60 -12.59
CA LEU A 277 5.56 17.73 -11.16
C LEU A 277 6.58 18.85 -10.97
N ALA A 278 6.05 20.07 -10.83
CA ALA A 278 6.75 21.33 -10.61
C ALA A 278 8.09 21.46 -11.37
N PRO A 279 8.15 22.14 -12.52
CA PRO A 279 9.44 22.46 -13.11
C PRO A 279 10.29 23.21 -12.08
N ASP A 280 11.60 22.96 -12.08
CA ASP A 280 12.54 23.69 -11.23
C ASP A 280 12.27 25.20 -11.37
N GLN A 281 11.89 25.84 -10.26
CA GLN A 281 11.50 27.26 -10.28
C GLN A 281 12.71 28.19 -10.15
N VAL A 282 13.87 27.64 -9.81
CA VAL A 282 15.11 28.38 -9.57
C VAL A 282 16.25 27.68 -10.31
N PHE A 283 16.93 28.43 -11.17
CA PHE A 283 18.07 27.95 -11.93
C PHE A 283 19.30 28.79 -11.60
N VAL A 284 20.45 28.13 -11.47
CA VAL A 284 21.73 28.84 -11.38
C VAL A 284 22.18 29.17 -12.81
N THR A 285 22.53 30.42 -13.07
CA THR A 285 22.98 30.88 -14.40
C THR A 285 24.42 31.36 -14.38
N CYS A 286 25.07 31.35 -15.55
CA CYS A 286 26.40 31.88 -15.71
C CYS A 286 26.37 33.41 -15.70
N ASN A 287 27.16 34.06 -14.83
CA ASN A 287 27.28 35.52 -14.81
C ASN A 287 27.75 36.15 -16.13
N TYR A 288 28.33 35.37 -17.05
CA TYR A 288 28.87 35.91 -18.31
C TYR A 288 27.96 35.71 -19.51
N CYS A 289 27.27 34.58 -19.62
CA CYS A 289 26.43 34.27 -20.79
C CYS A 289 24.98 33.99 -20.42
N SER A 290 24.62 34.09 -19.13
CA SER A 290 23.28 33.88 -18.57
C SER A 290 22.65 32.51 -18.85
N GLN A 291 23.40 31.57 -19.43
CA GLN A 291 22.97 30.20 -19.64
C GLN A 291 22.97 29.42 -18.33
N ASN A 292 22.04 28.48 -18.20
CA ASN A 292 21.91 27.61 -17.03
C ASN A 292 23.22 26.82 -16.82
N ILE A 293 23.78 26.91 -15.60
CA ILE A 293 24.99 26.19 -15.18
C ILE A 293 24.70 25.05 -14.21
N ALA A 294 23.45 24.93 -13.71
CA ALA A 294 23.05 23.75 -12.99
C ALA A 294 23.37 22.54 -13.87
N GLN A 295 24.22 21.67 -13.35
CA GLN A 295 24.41 20.35 -13.94
C GLN A 295 23.02 19.77 -14.19
N GLU A 296 22.87 19.00 -15.27
CA GLU A 296 21.95 17.88 -15.26
C GLU A 296 22.32 16.98 -14.07
N THR A 297 21.96 17.35 -12.84
CA THR A 297 22.08 16.53 -11.64
C THR A 297 21.01 15.44 -11.62
N TYR A 298 20.43 15.10 -12.78
CA TYR A 298 19.47 14.03 -12.92
C TYR A 298 19.75 13.15 -14.15
N ILE A 299 20.67 12.19 -13.95
CA ILE A 299 20.66 10.82 -14.52
C ILE A 299 20.88 10.73 -16.06
N PRO A 300 21.68 9.77 -16.60
CA PRO A 300 21.95 9.67 -18.04
C PRO A 300 20.67 9.75 -18.87
N ARG A 301 20.63 10.74 -19.77
CA ARG A 301 19.69 10.85 -20.88
C ARG A 301 20.21 9.89 -21.96
N ASN A 302 19.80 8.63 -21.90
CA ASN A 302 19.82 7.80 -23.10
C ASN A 302 18.62 8.24 -23.92
N GLU A 303 18.78 9.36 -24.63
CA GLU A 303 17.98 9.57 -25.83
C GLU A 303 18.50 8.61 -26.88
N ASP A 304 17.58 7.82 -27.40
CA ASP A 304 17.79 6.99 -28.57
C ASP A 304 18.43 7.83 -29.68
N ARG A 305 19.53 7.25 -30.16
CA ARG A 305 20.28 7.72 -31.32
C ARG A 305 19.39 7.64 -32.55
N ASP A 306 18.99 8.78 -33.07
CA ASP A 306 18.83 8.95 -34.51
C ASP A 306 19.19 10.37 -34.91
N SER A 307 20.51 10.64 -34.97
CA SER A 307 21.10 11.60 -35.90
C SER A 307 22.62 11.42 -35.93
N ARG A 308 23.12 11.03 -37.10
CA ARG A 308 24.51 10.72 -37.42
C ARG A 308 25.39 11.97 -37.35
N SER A 309 26.48 11.95 -36.56
CA SER A 309 27.78 12.48 -37.02
C SER A 309 28.98 11.97 -36.19
N LEU A 310 29.92 11.41 -36.96
CA LEU A 310 31.25 10.83 -36.78
C LEU A 310 32.04 10.93 -35.45
N ASN A 311 32.44 9.73 -34.99
CA ASN A 311 33.82 9.22 -34.79
C ASN A 311 34.88 10.11 -34.12
N THR A 312 35.35 9.66 -32.95
CA THR A 312 36.71 9.07 -32.80
C THR A 312 36.73 8.13 -31.60
N ALA A 313 37.22 6.92 -31.82
CA ALA A 313 37.36 5.87 -30.83
C ALA A 313 38.57 6.12 -29.92
N SER A 314 38.45 5.82 -28.62
CA SER A 314 39.39 4.96 -27.90
C SER A 314 39.11 4.93 -26.39
N ASN A 315 39.13 3.70 -25.87
CA ASN A 315 39.47 3.30 -24.50
C ASN A 315 38.50 3.65 -23.35
N GLY A 316 37.99 2.59 -22.72
CA GLY A 316 37.24 2.65 -21.49
C GLY A 316 38.03 3.33 -20.38
N ILE A 317 37.42 4.33 -19.75
CA ILE A 317 37.94 4.99 -18.55
C ILE A 317 36.73 5.38 -17.69
N SER A 318 36.74 4.87 -16.45
CA SER A 318 36.24 5.46 -15.20
C SER A 318 35.26 6.63 -15.30
N LEU A 319 34.12 6.47 -14.63
CA LEU A 319 33.18 7.51 -14.21
C LEU A 319 33.88 8.56 -13.32
N SER A 320 34.75 9.37 -13.91
CA SER A 320 35.32 10.52 -13.23
C SER A 320 34.31 11.67 -13.26
N ARG A 321 33.83 11.99 -12.06
CA ARG A 321 33.30 13.27 -11.60
C ARG A 321 33.97 14.42 -12.40
N GLN A 322 33.36 14.84 -13.52
CA GLN A 322 33.93 15.89 -14.36
C GLN A 322 33.98 17.19 -13.55
N LYS A 323 35.19 17.71 -13.34
CA LYS A 323 35.46 18.97 -12.64
C LYS A 323 34.82 20.13 -13.42
N ILE A 324 33.69 20.65 -12.96
CA ILE A 324 33.04 21.81 -13.56
C ILE A 324 33.71 23.07 -13.02
N ASN A 325 34.85 23.41 -13.59
CA ASN A 325 35.56 24.63 -13.25
C ASN A 325 35.15 25.80 -14.16
N CYS A 326 34.33 25.56 -15.18
CA CYS A 326 33.89 26.56 -16.14
C CYS A 326 32.46 26.33 -16.63
N CYS A 327 31.82 27.39 -17.13
CA CYS A 327 30.52 27.32 -17.76
C CYS A 327 30.56 26.41 -19.00
N LYS A 328 29.60 25.49 -19.14
CA LYS A 328 29.53 24.58 -20.29
C LYS A 328 29.28 25.31 -21.62
N SER A 329 28.52 26.40 -21.60
CA SER A 329 28.14 27.14 -22.80
C SER A 329 29.23 28.11 -23.28
N CYS A 330 29.80 28.93 -22.39
CA CYS A 330 30.78 29.96 -22.78
C CYS A 330 32.23 29.67 -22.33
N ARG A 331 32.47 28.56 -21.62
CA ARG A 331 33.79 28.12 -21.11
C ARG A 331 34.49 29.10 -20.15
N LYS A 332 33.85 30.21 -19.77
CA LYS A 332 34.37 31.12 -18.75
C LYS A 332 34.35 30.48 -17.34
N PRO A 333 35.30 30.82 -16.47
CA PRO A 333 35.42 30.20 -15.15
C PRO A 333 34.18 30.44 -14.29
N LEU A 334 33.82 29.46 -13.47
CA LEU A 334 32.76 29.64 -12.47
C LEU A 334 33.28 30.44 -11.25
N PRO A 335 32.38 31.05 -10.46
CA PRO A 335 32.76 31.78 -9.24
C PRO A 335 33.64 30.94 -8.31
N ARG A 336 34.60 31.60 -7.66
CA ARG A 336 35.53 30.99 -6.72
C ARG A 336 35.15 31.34 -5.30
N CYS A 337 35.38 30.42 -4.38
CA CYS A 337 35.36 30.75 -2.97
C CYS A 337 36.46 31.76 -2.66
N ALA A 338 36.12 32.86 -2.00
CA ALA A 338 37.09 33.91 -1.63
C ALA A 338 38.22 33.40 -0.71
N ILE A 339 37.97 32.34 0.05
CA ILE A 339 38.92 31.77 1.02
C ILE A 339 39.79 30.68 0.38
N CYS A 340 39.19 29.61 -0.14
CA CYS A 340 39.96 28.48 -0.68
C CYS A 340 40.26 28.57 -2.19
N LEU A 341 39.71 29.59 -2.88
CA LEU A 341 39.90 29.84 -4.32
C LEU A 341 39.44 28.71 -5.25
N LEU A 342 38.75 27.69 -4.72
CA LEU A 342 38.14 26.62 -5.51
C LEU A 342 36.87 27.10 -6.18
N ASN A 343 36.61 26.60 -7.39
CA ASN A 343 35.45 26.97 -8.19
C ASN A 343 34.18 26.29 -7.65
N LEU A 344 33.04 26.97 -7.82
CA LEU A 344 31.70 26.43 -7.61
C LEU A 344 31.56 25.05 -8.30
N GLY A 345 31.09 24.04 -7.56
CA GLY A 345 30.90 22.68 -8.07
C GLY A 345 32.13 21.76 -7.95
N THR A 346 33.24 22.23 -7.38
CA THR A 346 34.37 21.38 -7.03
C THR A 346 33.98 20.43 -5.88
N PRO A 347 34.08 19.09 -6.03
CA PRO A 347 33.75 18.16 -4.96
C PRO A 347 34.67 18.38 -3.76
N ILE A 348 34.09 18.81 -2.64
CA ILE A 348 34.80 19.15 -1.41
C ILE A 348 35.23 17.90 -0.65
N ASP A 349 34.96 16.66 -1.09
CA ASP A 349 35.41 15.45 -0.37
C ASP A 349 36.93 15.49 -0.06
N SER A 350 37.74 15.97 -1.01
CA SER A 350 39.18 16.19 -0.80
C SER A 350 39.53 17.32 0.18
N VAL A 351 38.64 18.29 0.35
CA VAL A 351 38.75 19.39 1.31
C VAL A 351 38.18 18.98 2.68
N ARG A 352 37.13 18.14 2.73
CA ARG A 352 36.59 17.55 3.95
C ARG A 352 37.61 16.62 4.59
N ASP A 353 38.26 15.76 3.80
CA ASP A 353 39.36 14.91 4.27
C ASP A 353 40.52 15.75 4.81
N ALA A 354 40.85 16.87 4.16
CA ALA A 354 41.88 17.80 4.64
C ALA A 354 41.46 18.56 5.92
N MET A 355 40.17 18.91 6.06
CA MET A 355 39.61 19.60 7.23
C MET A 355 39.41 18.69 8.44
N GLU A 356 39.04 17.42 8.23
CA GLU A 356 39.04 16.37 9.26
C GLU A 356 40.48 16.11 9.76
N SER A 357 41.44 16.03 8.84
CA SER A 357 42.87 15.90 9.17
C SER A 357 43.42 17.08 9.96
N ALA A 358 42.85 18.28 9.77
CA ALA A 358 43.22 19.51 10.47
C ALA A 358 42.43 19.75 11.76
N GLY A 359 41.47 18.89 12.12
CA GLY A 359 40.68 19.02 13.34
C GLY A 359 39.69 20.20 13.37
N LEU A 360 39.29 20.72 12.21
CA LEU A 360 38.52 21.97 12.07
C LEU A 360 37.00 21.78 11.90
N VAL A 361 36.48 20.55 12.02
CA VAL A 361 35.04 20.27 11.82
C VAL A 361 34.36 19.91 13.15
N PRO A 362 33.51 20.78 13.72
CA PRO A 362 32.68 20.42 14.86
C PRO A 362 31.53 19.53 14.39
N ALA A 363 31.28 18.43 15.11
CA ALA A 363 30.08 17.61 14.93
C ALA A 363 28.84 18.39 15.41
N SER A 364 28.22 19.18 14.54
CA SER A 364 26.99 19.91 14.86
C SER A 364 25.76 19.22 14.25
N VAL A 365 24.75 18.94 15.07
CA VAL A 365 23.61 18.06 14.81
C VAL A 365 22.41 18.77 14.11
N ASP A 366 22.48 20.08 13.85
CA ASP A 366 21.31 20.86 13.39
C ASP A 366 21.36 21.37 11.93
N ARG A 367 22.31 20.93 11.11
CA ARG A 367 22.44 21.42 9.71
C ARG A 367 21.91 20.40 8.68
N PRO A 368 21.21 20.86 7.62
CA PRO A 368 20.86 20.00 6.49
C PRO A 368 22.11 19.28 5.97
N PHE A 369 22.00 17.98 5.70
CA PHE A 369 23.13 17.17 5.27
C PHE A 369 23.84 17.81 4.05
N GLY A 370 25.12 18.16 4.21
CA GLY A 370 25.93 18.77 3.15
C GLY A 370 25.81 20.29 3.01
N PHE A 371 25.12 21.00 3.92
CA PHE A 371 25.03 22.47 3.91
C PHE A 371 26.40 23.17 3.91
N ASP A 372 27.36 22.63 4.66
CA ASP A 372 28.73 23.17 4.73
C ASP A 372 29.43 23.24 3.36
N LEU A 373 28.98 22.40 2.42
CA LEU A 373 29.47 22.29 1.06
C LEU A 373 28.77 23.24 0.09
N TRP A 374 27.69 23.89 0.52
CA TRP A 374 26.93 24.80 -0.33
C TRP A 374 27.73 26.07 -0.59
N PHE A 375 27.56 26.65 -1.77
CA PHE A 375 28.16 27.94 -2.08
C PHE A 375 27.19 29.04 -1.65
N THR A 376 27.66 29.96 -0.82
CA THR A 376 26.91 31.11 -0.32
C THR A 376 27.53 32.41 -0.83
N TRP A 377 26.76 33.48 -0.91
CA TRP A 377 27.23 34.78 -1.36
C TRP A 377 26.47 35.91 -0.67
N CYS A 378 27.16 37.04 -0.48
CA CYS A 378 26.55 38.28 -0.05
C CYS A 378 25.66 38.85 -1.16
N GLN A 379 24.42 39.22 -0.84
CA GLN A 379 23.50 39.79 -1.83
C GLN A 379 23.90 41.23 -2.23
N THR A 380 24.68 41.94 -1.40
CA THR A 380 25.12 43.31 -1.65
C THR A 380 26.38 43.37 -2.50
N CYS A 381 27.47 42.74 -2.05
CA CYS A 381 28.77 42.83 -2.74
C CYS A 381 29.10 41.63 -3.64
N ARG A 382 28.29 40.55 -3.60
CA ARG A 382 28.46 39.32 -4.40
C ARG A 382 29.74 38.54 -4.13
N HIS A 383 30.50 38.88 -3.10
CA HIS A 383 31.56 38.02 -2.58
C HIS A 383 30.93 36.77 -1.95
N GLY A 384 31.59 35.63 -2.11
CA GLY A 384 31.02 34.36 -1.69
C GLY A 384 32.03 33.23 -1.62
N GLY A 385 31.56 32.09 -1.14
CA GLY A 385 32.38 30.91 -0.96
C GLY A 385 31.60 29.76 -0.37
N HIS A 386 32.30 28.68 0.00
CA HIS A 386 31.66 27.56 0.69
C HIS A 386 31.11 28.03 2.03
N ALA A 387 29.93 27.53 2.41
CA ALA A 387 29.23 27.94 3.61
C ALA A 387 30.12 27.84 4.86
N ILE A 388 30.89 26.75 4.99
CA ILE A 388 31.83 26.58 6.10
C ILE A 388 32.91 27.68 6.16
N HIS A 389 33.50 28.07 5.03
CA HIS A 389 34.52 29.11 5.00
C HIS A 389 33.95 30.50 5.28
N MET A 390 32.73 30.77 4.78
CA MET A 390 32.06 32.04 5.07
C MET A 390 31.69 32.14 6.54
N LEU A 391 31.15 31.05 7.13
CA LEU A 391 30.83 31.01 8.56
C LEU A 391 32.09 31.25 9.42
N GLN A 392 33.18 30.54 9.14
CA GLN A 392 34.45 30.73 9.85
C GLN A 392 35.03 32.14 9.67
N TRP A 393 34.94 32.72 8.47
CA TRP A 393 35.42 34.09 8.23
C TRP A 393 34.69 35.12 9.10
N PHE A 394 33.36 35.03 9.16
CA PHE A 394 32.52 35.95 9.92
C PHE A 394 32.56 35.74 11.44
N GLU A 395 33.21 34.69 11.95
CA GLU A 395 33.52 34.58 13.40
C GLU A 395 34.51 35.65 13.85
N SER A 396 35.36 36.15 12.94
CA SER A 396 36.45 37.08 13.24
C SER A 396 36.44 38.38 12.43
N HIS A 397 35.57 38.48 11.42
CA HIS A 397 35.51 39.64 10.51
C HIS A 397 34.07 40.14 10.35
N GLU A 398 33.88 41.46 10.36
CA GLU A 398 32.57 42.09 10.14
C GLU A 398 32.30 42.41 8.64
N GLN A 399 33.31 42.29 7.79
CA GLN A 399 33.23 42.61 6.35
C GLN A 399 33.45 41.36 5.50
N CYS A 400 32.87 41.36 4.30
CA CYS A 400 33.04 40.28 3.34
C CYS A 400 34.51 40.17 2.88
N PRO A 401 35.03 38.95 2.68
CA PRO A 401 36.40 38.71 2.19
C PRO A 401 36.61 39.19 0.75
#